data_AF-A0A1G2T3S5-F1
#
_entry.id   AF-A0A1G2T3S5-F1
#
_cell.length_a   1.000
_cell.length_b   1.000
_cell.length_c   1.000
_cell.angle_alpha   90.00
_cell.angle_beta   90.00
_cell.angle_gamma   90.00
#
_symmetry.space_group_name_H-M   'P 1'
#
loop_
_entity.id
_entity.type
_entity.pdbx_description
1 polymer ?
#
loop_
_entity_poly.entity_id
_entity_poly.type
_entity_poly.pdbx_seq_one_letter_code
_entity_poly.pdbx_strand_id
1 'polypeptide(L)' 'MAGRQQHLIKFVSVGDSKGVGKGHTYYSTKNRKSVERKLEFKKYNPIARKHTVYKEKKA' A
#
# COMPACT_ATOMS: atom_id res chain seq x y z
N MET A 1 -18.65 -21.94 7.15
CA MET A 1 -18.00 -20.63 7.38
C MET A 1 -16.84 -20.48 6.41
N ALA A 2 -17.00 -19.72 5.32
CA ALA A 2 -15.92 -19.54 4.35
C ALA A 2 -14.74 -18.85 5.04
N GLY A 3 -13.64 -19.58 5.23
CA GLY A 3 -12.44 -19.08 5.88
C GLY A 3 -11.95 -17.79 5.21
N ARG A 4 -11.83 -16.72 6.00
CA ARG A 4 -11.35 -15.43 5.52
C ARG A 4 -9.88 -15.55 5.12
N GLN A 5 -9.62 -15.82 3.85
CA GLN A 5 -8.26 -15.86 3.30
C GLN A 5 -7.68 -14.44 3.27
N GLN A 6 -6.92 -14.08 4.29
CA GLN A 6 -6.22 -12.81 4.37
C GLN A 6 -4.80 -13.01 3.83
N HIS A 7 -4.49 -12.39 2.68
CA HIS A 7 -3.15 -12.40 2.13
C HIS A 7 -2.40 -11.14 2.53
N LEU A 8 -1.13 -11.30 2.95
CA LEU A 8 -0.25 -10.17 3.18
C LEU A 8 0.00 -9.42 1.85
N ILE A 9 -0.05 -8.10 1.93
CA ILE A 9 0.24 -7.18 0.84
C ILE A 9 1.15 -6.06 1.34
N LYS A 10 1.95 -5.54 0.41
CA LYS A 10 2.91 -4.47 0.65
C LYS A 10 2.45 -3.23 -0.10
N PHE A 11 2.36 -2.09 0.55
CA PHE A 11 2.08 -0.80 -0.06
C PHE A 11 3.35 0.02 -0.11
N VAL A 12 3.78 0.43 -1.30
CA VAL A 12 5.00 1.21 -1.49
C VAL A 12 4.65 2.63 -1.94
N SER A 13 5.19 3.62 -1.24
CA SER A 13 5.06 5.03 -1.57
C SER A 13 5.79 5.36 -2.87
N VAL A 14 5.12 6.09 -3.76
CA VAL A 14 5.73 6.65 -4.98
C VAL A 14 6.67 7.82 -4.65
N GLY A 15 6.50 8.42 -3.48
CA GLY A 15 7.20 9.64 -3.07
C GLY A 15 6.45 10.90 -3.50
N ASP A 16 7.00 12.04 -3.12
CA ASP A 16 6.53 13.37 -3.52
C ASP A 16 7.07 13.78 -4.91
N SER A 17 6.66 14.96 -5.42
CA SER A 17 7.20 15.55 -6.66
C SER A 17 8.73 15.69 -6.67
N LYS A 18 9.34 15.86 -5.50
CA LYS A 18 10.82 15.89 -5.32
C LYS A 18 11.44 14.50 -5.06
N GLY A 19 10.67 13.42 -5.15
CA GLY A 19 11.12 12.05 -4.88
C GLY A 19 11.27 11.69 -3.39
N VAL A 20 11.01 12.63 -2.48
CA VAL A 20 11.15 12.42 -1.03
C VAL A 20 10.13 11.40 -0.53
N GLY A 21 10.56 10.46 0.32
CA GLY A 21 9.71 9.42 0.91
C GLY A 21 9.27 8.33 -0.08
N LYS A 22 9.85 8.26 -1.28
CA LYS A 22 9.71 7.12 -2.18
C LYS A 22 10.27 5.86 -1.51
N GLY A 23 9.60 4.72 -1.68
CA GLY A 23 10.02 3.45 -1.09
C GLY A 23 9.56 3.21 0.34
N HIS A 24 9.04 4.23 1.04
CA HIS A 24 8.38 4.02 2.33
C HIS A 24 7.24 3.01 2.19
N THR A 25 7.14 2.08 3.14
CA THR A 25 6.30 0.90 2.99
C THR A 25 5.33 0.73 4.15
N TYR A 26 4.10 0.35 3.85
CA TYR A 26 3.17 -0.25 4.82
C TYR A 26 2.86 -1.69 4.48
N TYR A 27 2.66 -2.51 5.49
CA TYR A 27 2.12 -3.86 5.35
C TYR A 27 0.66 -3.88 5.77
N SER A 28 -0.16 -4.62 5.03
CA SER A 28 -1.56 -4.82 5.34
C SER A 28 -2.01 -6.18 4.82
N THR A 29 -3.26 -6.55 5.07
CA THR A 29 -3.84 -7.79 4.57
C THR A 29 -5.01 -7.49 3.64
N LYS A 30 -5.15 -8.28 2.57
CA LYS A 30 -6.35 -8.24 1.72
C LYS A 30 -6.87 -9.63 1.40
N ASN A 31 -8.18 -9.72 1.20
CA ASN A 31 -8.78 -10.89 0.61
C ASN A 31 -8.74 -10.78 -0.92
N ARG A 32 -7.86 -11.55 -1.56
CA ARG A 32 -7.65 -11.52 -3.02
C ARG A 32 -8.88 -12.00 -3.80
N LYS A 33 -9.75 -12.81 -3.21
CA LYS A 33 -11.00 -13.27 -3.85
C LYS A 33 -12.05 -12.18 -3.97
N SER A 34 -12.13 -11.29 -2.97
CA SER A 34 -13.09 -10.17 -2.98
C SER A 34 -12.51 -8.93 -3.66
N VAL A 35 -11.19 -8.73 -3.59
CA VAL A 35 -10.50 -7.60 -4.20
C VAL A 35 -9.34 -8.09 -5.06
N GLU A 36 -9.66 -8.36 -6.32
CA GLU A 36 -8.70 -8.83 -7.32
C GLU A 36 -7.80 -7.70 -7.85
N ARG A 37 -8.34 -6.47 -7.94
CA ARG A 37 -7.58 -5.30 -8.40
C ARG A 37 -6.45 -4.93 -7.45
N LYS A 38 -5.41 -4.29 -8.01
CA LYS A 38 -4.36 -3.64 -7.21
C LYS A 38 -4.91 -2.40 -6.55
N LEU A 39 -4.63 -2.24 -5.26
CA LEU A 39 -5.08 -1.09 -4.50
C LEU A 39 -4.09 0.08 -4.58
N GLU A 40 -4.61 1.29 -4.70
CA GLU A 40 -3.84 2.54 -4.62
C GLU A 40 -4.55 3.52 -3.67
N PHE A 41 -3.82 4.05 -2.69
CA PHE A 41 -4.37 4.96 -1.68
C PHE A 41 -3.41 6.10 -1.37
N LYS A 42 -3.96 7.28 -1.05
CA LYS A 42 -3.17 8.35 -0.42
C LYS A 42 -3.08 8.08 1.07
N LYS A 43 -1.86 7.94 1.60
CA LYS A 43 -1.62 7.74 3.03
C LYS A 43 -0.50 8.66 3.48
N TYR A 44 -0.51 9.02 4.76
CA TYR A 44 0.56 9.82 5.34
C TYR A 44 1.91 9.10 5.16
N ASN A 45 2.91 9.85 4.75
CA ASN A 45 4.28 9.41 4.62
C ASN A 45 5.12 10.17 5.66
N PRO A 46 5.71 9.48 6.66
CA PRO A 46 6.46 10.15 7.72
C PRO A 46 7.76 10.78 7.22
N ILE A 47 8.35 10.27 6.13
CA ILE A 47 9.59 10.79 5.56
C ILE A 47 9.32 12.08 4.78
N ALA A 48 8.28 12.08 3.95
CA ALA A 48 7.87 13.26 3.19
C ALA A 48 7.01 14.25 3.99
N ARG A 49 6.61 13.86 5.21
CA ARG A 49 5.72 14.59 6.14
C ARG A 49 4.41 15.07 5.49
N LYS A 50 3.90 14.29 4.54
CA LYS A 50 2.70 14.60 3.76
C LYS A 50 2.00 13.33 3.29
N HIS A 51 0.79 13.45 2.78
CA HIS A 51 0.09 12.32 2.14
C HIS A 51 0.65 12.06 0.74
N THR A 52 1.24 10.88 0.55
CA THR A 52 1.73 10.43 -0.76
C THR A 52 0.89 9.26 -1.27
N VAL A 53 0.96 9.02 -2.58
CA VAL A 53 0.30 7.86 -3.17
C VAL A 53 1.10 6.61 -2.85
N TYR A 54 0.41 5.60 -2.29
CA TYR A 54 0.91 4.26 -2.06
C TYR A 54 0.27 3.31 -3.05
N LYS A 55 1.09 2.45 -3.63
CA LYS A 55 0.66 1.44 -4.59
C LYS A 55 0.91 0.04 -4.02
N GLU A 56 -0.06 -0.83 -4.21
CA GLU A 56 0.09 -2.24 -3.84
C GLU A 56 1.20 -2.89 -4.69
N LYS A 57 2.12 -3.54 -4.00
CA LYS A 57 3.17 -4.41 -4.53
C LYS A 57 3.00 -5.78 -3.93
N LYS A 58 3.50 -6.79 -4.67
CA LYS A 58 3.62 -8.14 -4.15
C LYS A 58 4.53 -8.07 -2.91
N ALA A 59 4.04 -8.62 -1.80
CA ALA A 59 4.85 -8.82 -0.60
C ALA A 59 5.97 -9.81 -0.91
#